data_AF-A0A8T0Y4G7-F1
#
_entry.id   AF-A0A8T0Y4G7-F1
#
_cell.length_a   1.000
_cell.length_b   1.000
_cell.length_c   1.000
_cell.angle_alpha   90.00
_cell.angle_beta   90.00
_cell.angle_gamma   90.00
#
_symmetry.space_group_name_H-M   'P 1'
#
loop_
_entity.id
_entity.type
_entity.pdbx_description
1 polymer ?
#
loop_
_entity_poly.entity_id
_entity_poly.type
_entity_poly.pdbx_seq_one_letter_code
_entity_poly.pdbx_strand_id
1 'polypeptide(L)'
;ERGDEFWFLFAVFPVLEHALRLEFLRVNENRAGVLSVYGFAQIDAYYSTLDGFGQKDKHQVLLHPVVLRDTDSGESFSDKKNGIAYESVTNALYEKLPFASLAVLLDLFMMSNGPNIRAKLCHGEANLSSFLSSSEATKISVATRRLFEALVLLCETSREQSASEVEAGKLSLSAAVRQCLQSFRATTTCSFHPFYRLHRALNEAHCVASKFAAFRSLWTLYHLEELHTNEDETKELSSLTRVVYDGIQASEGITFTLVEKTDRVAEFLAALSHTSTTEASALKKKKTFAQLIGQLGHQLRDVAARIRGDFKTNHFSNSTDPRSSVFLTLMEAENSLSDRSSLNLLEKAMARDLLALSDQDGLSVTSCMLEISTCCQRSLNTFRSRIEQLQQLVTEGKARTNHRRSLLTSIFFLPVFERMQLASLSIVEHQLIHLHDVTRQQEKSTTETSLCPQAVNVEQLQRKLLQCITSFEGCTVSSEASQKSGEQAIER
;
A
#
# COMPACT_ATOMS: atom_id res chain seq x y z
N GLU A 1 -14.12 -20.56 26.91
CA GLU A 1 -15.44 -20.03 27.30
C GLU A 1 -15.60 -19.81 28.82
N ARG A 2 -14.59 -20.09 29.64
CA ARG A 2 -14.46 -19.52 31.00
C ARG A 2 -13.00 -19.12 31.20
N GLY A 3 -12.75 -17.96 31.79
CA GLY A 3 -11.40 -17.51 32.16
C GLY A 3 -11.11 -16.12 31.64
N ASP A 4 -11.01 -15.21 32.59
CA ASP A 4 -10.56 -13.84 32.48
C ASP A 4 -9.38 -13.68 31.50
N GLU A 5 -9.63 -12.96 30.41
CA GLU A 5 -8.70 -12.76 29.30
C GLU A 5 -7.33 -12.27 29.78
N PHE A 6 -7.31 -11.37 30.78
CA PHE A 6 -6.07 -10.83 31.32
C PHE A 6 -5.27 -11.88 32.08
N TRP A 7 -5.92 -12.78 32.82
CA TRP A 7 -5.23 -13.89 33.49
C TRP A 7 -4.64 -14.88 32.50
N PHE A 8 -5.36 -15.20 31.42
CA PHE A 8 -4.83 -16.04 30.37
C PHE A 8 -3.58 -15.42 29.75
N LEU A 9 -3.64 -14.15 29.34
CA LEU A 9 -2.50 -13.44 28.75
C LEU A 9 -1.32 -13.38 29.74
N PHE A 10 -1.58 -13.11 31.01
CA PHE A 10 -0.56 -13.06 32.06
C PHE A 10 0.14 -14.41 32.28
N ALA A 11 -0.62 -15.51 32.33
CA ALA A 11 -0.04 -16.84 32.49
C ALA A 11 0.76 -17.28 31.26
N VAL A 12 0.31 -16.87 30.07
CA VAL A 12 0.86 -17.35 28.79
C VAL A 12 2.09 -16.58 28.34
N PHE A 13 2.15 -15.25 28.53
CA PHE A 13 3.25 -14.44 28.01
C PHE A 13 4.64 -14.86 28.51
N PRO A 14 4.86 -15.14 29.82
CA PRO A 14 6.18 -15.60 30.29
C PRO A 14 6.59 -16.94 29.66
N VAL A 15 5.64 -17.86 29.51
CA VAL A 15 5.89 -19.18 28.91
C VAL A 15 6.24 -19.04 27.43
N LEU A 16 5.48 -18.23 26.70
CA LEU A 16 5.71 -17.93 25.29
C LEU A 16 7.06 -17.25 25.07
N GLU A 17 7.40 -16.26 25.89
CA GLU A 17 8.70 -15.57 25.83
C GLU A 17 9.86 -16.52 26.05
N HIS A 18 9.77 -17.35 27.07
CA HIS A 18 10.81 -18.33 27.36
C HIS A 18 10.96 -19.34 26.22
N ALA A 19 9.85 -19.87 25.70
CA ALA A 19 9.87 -20.80 24.56
C ALA A 19 10.48 -20.16 23.31
N LEU A 20 10.09 -18.92 22.98
CA LEU A 20 10.64 -18.18 21.84
C LEU A 20 12.11 -17.84 22.02
N ARG A 21 12.58 -17.59 23.25
CA ARG A 21 13.99 -17.35 23.56
C ARG A 21 14.84 -18.59 23.33
N LEU A 22 14.39 -19.76 23.79
CA LEU A 22 15.07 -21.03 23.55
C LEU A 22 15.14 -21.33 22.05
N GLU A 23 14.04 -21.12 21.34
CA GLU A 23 14.00 -21.32 19.89
C GLU A 23 14.89 -20.31 19.17
N PHE A 24 14.87 -19.03 19.55
CA PHE A 24 15.73 -17.99 19.00
C PHE A 24 17.21 -18.35 19.11
N LEU A 25 17.65 -18.79 20.30
CA LEU A 25 19.02 -19.25 20.54
C LEU A 25 19.35 -20.41 19.60
N ARG A 26 18.51 -21.46 19.61
CA ARG A 26 18.71 -22.68 18.81
C ARG A 26 18.86 -22.40 17.32
N VAL A 27 18.08 -21.46 16.77
CA VAL A 27 18.05 -21.21 15.32
C VAL A 27 19.09 -20.18 14.87
N ASN A 28 19.53 -19.28 15.76
CA ASN A 28 20.48 -18.22 15.43
C ASN A 28 21.91 -18.47 15.93
N GLU A 29 22.16 -19.50 16.77
CA GLU A 29 23.50 -19.84 17.29
C GLU A 29 24.54 -19.93 16.17
N ASN A 30 24.29 -20.76 15.15
CA ASN A 30 25.22 -20.93 14.02
C ASN A 30 25.25 -19.74 13.04
N ARG A 31 24.19 -18.93 12.99
CA ARG A 31 24.03 -17.87 11.98
C ARG A 31 24.61 -16.54 12.44
N ALA A 32 24.37 -16.21 13.71
CA ALA A 32 24.72 -14.93 14.32
C ALA A 32 25.74 -15.07 15.47
N GLY A 33 26.13 -16.29 15.85
CA GLY A 33 27.04 -16.52 16.97
C GLY A 33 26.41 -16.27 18.33
N VAL A 34 25.08 -16.31 18.44
CA VAL A 34 24.35 -15.98 19.67
C VAL A 34 24.81 -16.89 20.80
N LEU A 35 25.40 -16.29 21.84
CA LEU A 35 25.90 -17.02 23.00
C LEU A 35 24.77 -17.65 23.84
N SER A 36 25.06 -18.76 24.52
CA SER A 36 24.10 -19.48 25.37
C SER A 36 23.50 -18.64 26.50
N VAL A 37 24.16 -17.55 26.89
CA VAL A 37 23.67 -16.57 27.88
C VAL A 37 22.34 -15.92 27.47
N TYR A 38 22.07 -15.78 26.16
CA TYR A 38 20.80 -15.26 25.66
C TYR A 38 19.63 -16.24 25.82
N GLY A 39 19.88 -17.50 26.20
CA GLY A 39 18.85 -18.49 26.51
C GLY A 39 18.14 -18.25 27.85
N PHE A 40 18.72 -17.44 28.73
CA PHE A 40 18.21 -17.19 30.07
C PHE A 40 17.93 -15.70 30.30
N ALA A 41 16.84 -15.40 31.01
CA ALA A 41 16.64 -14.04 31.52
C ALA A 41 17.65 -13.82 32.66
N GLN A 42 18.52 -12.83 32.52
CA GLN A 42 19.54 -12.51 33.51
C GLN A 42 19.21 -11.18 34.17
N ILE A 43 19.29 -11.15 35.51
CA ILE A 43 19.11 -9.93 36.29
C ILE A 43 20.33 -9.02 36.03
N ASP A 44 20.09 -7.74 35.71
CA ASP A 44 21.11 -6.71 35.46
C ASP A 44 22.10 -6.99 34.31
N ALA A 45 21.78 -7.91 33.40
CA ALA A 45 22.59 -8.21 32.22
C ALA A 45 21.80 -8.09 30.91
N TYR A 46 22.50 -8.10 29.78
CA TYR A 46 21.89 -8.02 28.45
C TYR A 46 21.10 -9.31 28.15
N TYR A 47 19.77 -9.22 28.01
CA TYR A 47 18.94 -10.36 27.63
C TYR A 47 17.94 -9.99 26.53
N SER A 48 17.55 -11.00 25.75
CA SER A 48 16.62 -10.81 24.65
C SER A 48 15.17 -10.76 25.12
N THR A 49 14.45 -9.68 24.80
CA THR A 49 13.03 -9.48 25.14
C THR A 49 12.12 -9.69 23.94
N LEU A 50 10.86 -10.02 24.20
CA LEU A 50 9.81 -10.03 23.15
C LEU A 50 9.44 -8.61 22.71
N ASP A 51 9.33 -7.70 23.67
CA ASP A 51 9.02 -6.29 23.50
C ASP A 51 10.27 -5.47 23.83
N GLY A 52 10.96 -4.98 22.80
CA GLY A 52 12.17 -4.16 22.93
C GLY A 52 11.93 -2.73 23.43
N PHE A 53 10.96 -2.51 24.31
CA PHE A 53 10.52 -1.16 24.67
C PHE A 53 11.65 -0.38 25.34
N GLY A 54 12.05 0.73 24.71
CA GLY A 54 12.95 1.75 25.27
C GLY A 54 14.44 1.44 25.27
N GLN A 55 14.87 0.27 24.77
CA GLN A 55 16.27 -0.18 24.88
C GLN A 55 16.75 -1.03 23.69
N LYS A 56 16.25 -0.76 22.47
CA LYS A 56 16.68 -1.47 21.24
C LYS A 56 18.18 -1.40 20.99
N ASP A 57 18.82 -0.29 21.39
CA ASP A 57 20.27 -0.10 21.25
C ASP A 57 21.08 -0.81 22.35
N LYS A 58 20.40 -1.40 23.34
CA LYS A 58 21.00 -2.13 24.45
C LYS A 58 20.60 -3.60 24.45
N HIS A 59 19.45 -3.99 23.91
CA HIS A 59 18.95 -5.37 23.97
C HIS A 59 18.63 -5.93 22.58
N GLN A 60 19.01 -7.20 22.38
CA GLN A 60 18.58 -7.97 21.22
C GLN A 60 17.08 -8.26 21.34
N VAL A 61 16.28 -7.82 20.36
CA VAL A 61 14.84 -8.09 20.37
C VAL A 61 14.57 -9.40 19.64
N LEU A 62 13.86 -10.34 20.28
CA LEU A 62 13.68 -11.71 19.79
C LEU A 62 13.02 -11.75 18.40
N LEU A 63 12.00 -10.93 18.20
CA LEU A 63 11.23 -10.88 16.95
C LEU A 63 11.75 -9.83 15.96
N HIS A 64 12.87 -9.16 16.26
CA HIS A 64 13.47 -8.23 15.31
C HIS A 64 13.94 -8.99 14.07
N PRO A 65 13.72 -8.46 12.86
CA PRO A 65 14.06 -9.13 11.60
C PRO A 65 15.57 -9.40 11.44
N VAL A 66 16.38 -8.64 12.17
CA VAL A 66 17.84 -8.72 12.14
C VAL A 66 18.37 -9.06 13.53
N VAL A 67 19.38 -9.92 13.57
CA VAL A 67 20.17 -10.28 14.74
C VAL A 67 21.55 -9.66 14.61
N LEU A 68 21.99 -8.98 15.68
CA LEU A 68 23.35 -8.45 15.76
C LEU A 68 24.31 -9.61 16.01
N ARG A 69 25.44 -9.66 15.29
CA ARG A 69 26.48 -10.64 15.59
C ARG A 69 27.19 -10.26 16.89
N ASP A 70 27.34 -11.22 17.79
CA ASP A 70 28.25 -11.08 18.91
C ASP A 70 29.68 -11.04 18.33
N THR A 71 30.39 -9.93 18.52
CA THR A 71 31.82 -9.85 18.21
C THR A 71 32.59 -10.20 19.48
N ASP A 72 33.60 -11.08 19.37
CA ASP A 72 34.41 -11.58 20.49
C ASP A 72 35.18 -10.51 21.28
N SER A 73 35.00 -9.22 21.02
CA SER A 73 35.65 -8.14 21.76
C SER A 73 34.75 -7.65 22.89
N GLY A 74 35.08 -8.05 24.12
CA GLY A 74 34.49 -7.54 25.37
C GLY A 74 34.77 -6.06 25.66
N GLU A 75 34.56 -5.17 24.69
CA GLU A 75 34.52 -3.73 24.92
C GLU A 75 33.10 -3.29 25.26
N SER A 76 33.00 -2.65 26.43
CA SER A 76 31.76 -2.10 26.99
C SER A 76 31.02 -1.19 26.01
N PHE A 77 29.68 -1.21 26.09
CA PHE A 77 28.69 -0.46 25.31
C PHE A 77 28.74 1.07 25.53
N SER A 78 29.92 1.70 25.48
CA SER A 78 30.05 3.16 25.60
C SER A 78 30.55 3.79 24.31
N ASP A 79 29.68 4.60 23.70
CA ASP A 79 30.00 5.75 22.85
C ASP A 79 31.11 5.57 21.80
N LYS A 80 30.77 4.95 20.66
CA LYS A 80 31.49 5.21 19.42
C LYS A 80 30.54 5.81 18.38
N LYS A 81 30.46 7.14 18.40
CA LYS A 81 30.09 7.98 17.25
C LYS A 81 31.09 7.72 16.12
N ASN A 82 30.86 6.70 15.31
CA ASN A 82 31.34 6.57 13.93
C ASN A 82 30.70 5.31 13.37
N GLY A 83 29.92 5.45 12.29
CA GLY A 83 29.08 4.41 11.70
C GLY A 83 29.86 3.22 11.14
N ILE A 84 30.39 2.39 12.01
CA ILE A 84 30.80 1.02 11.70
C ILE A 84 29.52 0.20 11.76
N ALA A 85 29.03 -0.22 10.60
CA ALA A 85 27.90 -1.13 10.49
C ALA A 85 28.23 -2.39 11.30
N TYR A 86 27.56 -2.59 12.43
CA TYR A 86 27.61 -3.87 13.12
C TYR A 86 27.19 -4.95 12.12
N GLU A 87 28.02 -5.98 11.98
CA GLU A 87 27.73 -7.07 11.06
C GLU A 87 26.47 -7.78 11.56
N SER A 88 25.40 -7.71 10.79
CA SER A 88 24.07 -8.13 11.22
C SER A 88 23.51 -9.13 10.22
N VAL A 89 22.77 -10.12 10.71
CA VAL A 89 22.23 -11.22 9.89
C VAL A 89 20.74 -11.37 10.06
N THR A 90 20.07 -11.91 9.05
CA THR A 90 18.63 -12.18 9.09
C THR A 90 18.27 -13.17 10.18
N ASN A 91 17.26 -12.81 10.98
CA ASN A 91 16.76 -13.64 12.08
C ASN A 91 16.13 -14.93 11.55
N ALA A 92 16.74 -16.07 11.89
CA ALA A 92 16.29 -17.39 11.44
C ALA A 92 14.90 -17.79 11.97
N LEU A 93 14.36 -17.11 13.00
CA LEU A 93 12.98 -17.34 13.45
C LEU A 93 11.95 -17.09 12.34
N TYR A 94 12.23 -16.18 11.42
CA TYR A 94 11.33 -15.85 10.30
C TYR A 94 11.16 -17.02 9.33
N GLU A 95 12.15 -17.93 9.28
CA GLU A 95 12.12 -19.14 8.48
C GLU A 95 11.60 -20.36 9.24
N LYS A 96 11.76 -20.39 10.57
CA LYS A 96 11.49 -21.57 11.40
C LYS A 96 10.09 -21.60 12.00
N LEU A 97 9.54 -20.44 12.36
CA LEU A 97 8.21 -20.38 12.96
C LEU A 97 7.12 -20.52 11.90
N PRO A 98 5.98 -21.18 12.22
CA PRO A 98 4.81 -21.17 11.34
C PRO A 98 4.38 -19.73 11.05
N PHE A 99 4.24 -19.39 9.77
CA PHE A 99 3.93 -18.03 9.30
C PHE A 99 2.76 -17.38 10.07
N ALA A 100 1.66 -18.11 10.26
CA ALA A 100 0.48 -17.57 10.95
C ALA A 100 0.76 -17.25 12.43
N SER A 101 1.56 -18.08 13.11
CA SER A 101 1.98 -17.81 14.49
C SER A 101 2.90 -16.60 14.53
N LEU A 102 3.92 -16.56 13.66
CA LEU A 102 4.84 -15.42 13.57
C LEU A 102 4.11 -14.10 13.28
N ALA A 103 3.16 -14.09 12.34
CA ALA A 103 2.37 -12.90 12.02
C ALA A 103 1.57 -12.36 13.23
N VAL A 104 0.97 -13.24 14.03
CA VAL A 104 0.27 -12.87 15.26
C VAL A 104 1.24 -12.34 16.32
N LEU A 105 2.41 -12.96 16.47
CA LEU A 105 3.44 -12.52 17.40
C LEU A 105 3.98 -11.14 17.03
N LEU A 106 4.23 -10.88 15.74
CA LEU A 106 4.66 -9.57 15.25
C LEU A 106 3.58 -8.51 15.45
N ASP A 107 2.31 -8.83 15.13
CA ASP A 107 1.20 -7.91 15.35
C ASP A 107 1.04 -7.53 16.83
N LEU A 108 1.20 -8.51 17.71
CA LEU A 108 1.06 -8.30 19.13
C LEU A 108 2.28 -7.55 19.65
N PHE A 109 3.50 -8.03 19.48
CA PHE A 109 4.66 -7.51 20.22
C PHE A 109 5.45 -6.41 19.49
N MET A 110 5.29 -6.25 18.17
CA MET A 110 6.06 -5.28 17.36
C MET A 110 5.24 -4.06 16.92
N MET A 111 4.02 -3.88 17.42
CA MET A 111 3.23 -2.68 17.14
C MET A 111 3.81 -1.43 17.82
N SER A 112 3.67 -0.25 17.19
CA SER A 112 4.28 1.01 17.65
C SER A 112 3.92 1.43 19.08
N ASN A 113 2.77 0.98 19.60
CA ASN A 113 2.33 1.26 20.97
C ASN A 113 2.43 0.06 21.93
N GLY A 114 2.84 -1.12 21.43
CA GLY A 114 2.93 -2.41 22.13
C GLY A 114 1.71 -2.82 22.98
N PRO A 115 1.59 -4.08 23.39
CA PRO A 115 0.85 -4.47 24.57
C PRO A 115 1.69 -4.02 25.75
N ASN A 116 1.68 -2.72 26.03
CA ASN A 116 2.16 -2.15 27.29
C ASN A 116 1.48 -2.80 28.51
N ILE A 117 0.49 -3.68 28.30
CA ILE A 117 -0.15 -4.53 29.30
C ILE A 117 0.90 -5.25 30.18
N ARG A 118 1.98 -5.79 29.61
CA ARG A 118 3.03 -6.47 30.40
C ARG A 118 3.81 -5.49 31.28
N ALA A 119 4.33 -4.42 30.70
CA ALA A 119 5.04 -3.38 31.43
C ALA A 119 4.16 -2.77 32.54
N LYS A 120 2.90 -2.41 32.22
CA LYS A 120 1.93 -1.88 33.17
C LYS A 120 1.65 -2.83 34.33
N LEU A 121 1.54 -4.13 34.09
CA LEU A 121 1.37 -5.13 35.16
C LEU A 121 2.64 -5.31 36.00
N CYS A 122 3.82 -5.43 35.37
CA CYS A 122 5.10 -5.59 36.07
C CYS A 122 5.50 -4.35 36.90
N HIS A 123 5.06 -3.16 36.49
CA HIS A 123 5.23 -1.92 37.25
C HIS A 123 4.11 -1.69 38.28
N GLY A 124 3.18 -2.64 38.45
CA GLY A 124 2.10 -2.56 39.43
C GLY A 124 0.99 -1.56 39.08
N GLU A 125 0.94 -1.06 37.85
CA GLU A 125 -0.07 -0.12 37.37
C GLU A 125 -1.44 -0.79 37.13
N ALA A 126 -1.49 -2.13 37.10
CA ALA A 126 -2.72 -2.90 36.99
C ALA A 126 -2.85 -3.90 38.16
N ASN A 127 -3.99 -3.87 38.86
CA ASN A 127 -4.26 -4.77 39.98
C ASN A 127 -5.01 -6.03 39.50
N LEU A 128 -4.36 -7.19 39.57
CA LEU A 128 -4.94 -8.49 39.17
C LEU A 128 -6.08 -8.97 40.09
N SER A 129 -6.14 -8.50 41.34
CA SER A 129 -7.13 -8.98 42.32
C SER A 129 -8.56 -8.51 42.02
N SER A 130 -8.74 -7.38 41.33
CA SER A 130 -10.05 -6.85 40.94
C SER A 130 -10.68 -7.58 39.74
N PHE A 131 -9.89 -8.37 39.01
CA PHE A 131 -10.37 -9.08 37.82
C PHE A 131 -10.94 -10.46 38.18
N LEU A 132 -10.38 -11.13 39.20
CA LEU A 132 -10.88 -12.40 39.74
C LEU A 132 -12.29 -12.32 40.35
N SER A 133 -12.77 -11.11 40.67
CA SER A 133 -14.12 -10.88 41.21
C SER A 133 -15.22 -10.80 40.15
N SER A 134 -14.87 -10.78 38.86
CA SER A 134 -15.81 -10.68 37.74
C SER A 134 -16.24 -12.08 37.27
N SER A 135 -17.47 -12.48 37.62
CA SER A 135 -18.02 -13.82 37.31
C SER A 135 -18.80 -13.89 35.97
N GLU A 136 -18.87 -12.81 35.21
CA GLU A 136 -19.63 -12.81 33.96
C GLU A 136 -18.80 -13.38 32.80
N ALA A 137 -19.39 -14.30 32.04
CA ALA A 137 -18.77 -14.89 30.87
C ALA A 137 -18.65 -13.82 29.77
N THR A 138 -17.50 -13.15 29.70
CA THR A 138 -17.19 -12.20 28.64
C THR A 138 -16.78 -12.94 27.37
N LYS A 139 -17.18 -12.37 26.22
CA LYS A 139 -16.78 -12.89 24.90
C LYS A 139 -15.27 -12.71 24.75
N ILE A 140 -14.55 -13.80 24.50
CA ILE A 140 -13.08 -13.81 24.27
C ILE A 140 -12.75 -12.84 23.14
N SER A 141 -11.78 -11.94 23.34
CA SER A 141 -11.37 -11.04 22.25
C SER A 141 -10.76 -11.80 21.07
N VAL A 142 -10.80 -11.15 19.91
CA VAL A 142 -10.16 -11.67 18.71
C VAL A 142 -8.66 -11.85 18.93
N ALA A 143 -7.99 -10.93 19.63
CA ALA A 143 -6.56 -10.99 19.89
C ALA A 143 -6.18 -12.23 20.72
N THR A 144 -6.91 -12.47 21.80
CA THR A 144 -6.67 -13.63 22.68
C THR A 144 -6.96 -14.95 21.97
N ARG A 145 -8.01 -15.00 21.15
CA ARG A 145 -8.27 -16.16 20.29
C ARG A 145 -7.13 -16.41 19.31
N ARG A 146 -6.63 -15.37 18.61
CA ARG A 146 -5.53 -15.50 17.66
C ARG A 146 -4.23 -15.93 18.33
N LEU A 147 -3.93 -15.41 19.53
CA LEU A 147 -2.78 -15.84 20.31
C LEU A 147 -2.88 -17.32 20.69
N PHE A 148 -4.06 -17.77 21.14
CA PHE A 148 -4.27 -19.19 21.44
C PHE A 148 -4.11 -20.07 20.20
N GLU A 149 -4.70 -19.68 19.06
CA GLU A 149 -4.51 -20.36 17.77
C GLU A 149 -3.03 -20.43 17.36
N ALA A 150 -2.28 -19.34 17.57
CA ALA A 150 -0.84 -19.27 17.31
C ALA A 150 -0.03 -20.21 18.21
N LEU A 151 -0.36 -20.30 19.51
CA LEU A 151 0.30 -21.18 20.47
C LEU A 151 0.07 -22.65 20.16
N VAL A 152 -1.18 -23.05 19.89
CA VAL A 152 -1.50 -24.42 19.51
C VAL A 152 -0.75 -24.78 18.22
N LEU A 153 -0.69 -23.86 17.25
CA LEU A 153 0.07 -24.08 16.03
C LEU A 153 1.57 -24.25 16.27
N LEU A 154 2.17 -23.46 17.18
CA LEU A 154 3.59 -23.63 17.55
C LEU A 154 3.85 -25.02 18.15
N CYS A 155 3.01 -25.44 19.10
CA CYS A 155 3.15 -26.75 19.73
C CYS A 155 3.00 -27.92 18.76
N GLU A 156 2.04 -27.85 17.82
CA GLU A 156 1.86 -28.87 16.79
C GLU A 156 3.10 -28.98 15.88
N THR A 157 3.66 -27.85 15.44
CA THR A 157 4.85 -27.85 14.58
C THR A 157 6.10 -28.34 15.31
N SER A 158 6.29 -28.01 16.59
CA SER A 158 7.38 -28.56 17.39
C SER A 158 7.25 -30.09 17.55
N ARG A 159 6.02 -30.60 17.71
CA ARG A 159 5.76 -32.04 17.79
C ARG A 159 6.12 -32.76 16.49
N GLU A 160 5.75 -32.19 15.34
CA GLU A 160 6.11 -32.72 14.01
C GLU A 160 7.64 -32.82 13.82
N GLN A 161 8.42 -31.85 14.32
CA GLN A 161 9.88 -31.87 14.25
C GLN A 161 10.52 -32.94 15.15
N SER A 162 9.93 -33.20 16.33
CA SER A 162 10.38 -34.23 17.28
C SER A 162 9.94 -35.66 16.95
N ALA A 163 8.96 -35.82 16.07
CA ALA A 163 8.33 -37.11 15.75
C ALA A 163 9.21 -38.06 14.91
N SER A 164 10.45 -37.68 14.61
CA SER A 164 11.44 -38.60 14.00
C SER A 164 12.04 -39.59 15.01
N GLU A 165 11.84 -39.43 16.34
CA GLU A 165 12.55 -40.27 17.32
C GLU A 165 11.72 -40.99 18.39
N VAL A 166 10.41 -40.74 18.58
CA VAL A 166 9.65 -41.53 19.58
C VAL A 166 8.20 -41.76 19.18
N GLU A 167 7.79 -43.03 19.16
CA GLU A 167 6.39 -43.48 19.18
C GLU A 167 5.66 -42.99 20.45
N ALA A 168 5.29 -41.71 20.49
CA ALA A 168 4.49 -41.14 21.58
C ALA A 168 3.03 -41.00 21.12
N GLY A 169 2.15 -41.78 21.76
CA GLY A 169 0.72 -41.92 21.49
C GLY A 169 0.06 -40.72 20.79
N LYS A 170 -0.50 -40.98 19.61
CA LYS A 170 -1.25 -40.01 18.78
C LYS A 170 -2.51 -39.53 19.51
N LEU A 171 -2.37 -38.61 20.47
CA LEU A 171 -3.39 -37.62 20.77
C LEU A 171 -3.57 -36.78 19.50
N SER A 172 -4.48 -37.22 18.66
CA SER A 172 -4.87 -36.54 17.43
C SER A 172 -5.83 -35.40 17.81
N LEU A 173 -5.52 -34.19 17.35
CA LEU A 173 -6.44 -33.07 17.48
C LEU A 173 -7.81 -33.43 16.87
N SER A 174 -8.88 -32.97 17.52
CA SER A 174 -10.23 -33.16 16.99
C SER A 174 -10.35 -32.56 15.58
N ALA A 175 -11.23 -33.12 14.75
CA ALA A 175 -11.42 -32.65 13.37
C ALA A 175 -11.74 -31.14 13.31
N ALA A 176 -12.55 -30.66 14.26
CA ALA A 176 -12.90 -29.24 14.38
C ALA A 176 -11.68 -28.36 14.67
N VAL A 177 -10.79 -28.77 15.59
CA VAL A 177 -9.57 -28.01 15.90
C VAL A 177 -8.62 -28.03 14.71
N ARG A 178 -8.44 -29.17 14.03
CA ARG A 178 -7.63 -29.26 12.81
C ARG A 178 -8.14 -28.35 11.70
N GLN A 179 -9.45 -28.32 11.48
CA GLN A 179 -10.06 -27.42 10.49
C GLN A 179 -9.86 -25.94 10.87
N CYS A 180 -10.00 -25.61 12.15
CA CYS A 180 -9.74 -24.27 12.66
C CYS A 180 -8.29 -23.84 12.43
N LEU A 181 -7.32 -24.71 12.73
CA LEU A 181 -5.89 -24.45 12.49
C LEU A 181 -5.56 -24.37 11.00
N GLN A 182 -6.16 -25.20 10.15
CA GLN A 182 -5.98 -25.12 8.70
C GLN A 182 -6.50 -23.78 8.14
N SER A 183 -7.68 -23.35 8.59
CA SER A 183 -8.23 -22.04 8.24
C SER A 183 -7.32 -20.91 8.74
N PHE A 184 -6.83 -21.00 9.97
CA PHE A 184 -5.87 -20.05 10.54
C PHE A 184 -4.57 -19.98 9.73
N ARG A 185 -3.96 -21.12 9.37
CA ARG A 185 -2.78 -21.20 8.49
C ARG A 185 -3.01 -20.57 7.11
N ALA A 186 -4.21 -20.71 6.56
CA ALA A 186 -4.52 -20.25 5.21
C ALA A 186 -4.84 -18.74 5.13
N THR A 187 -5.44 -18.18 6.19
CA THR A 187 -6.04 -16.84 6.16
C THR A 187 -5.28 -15.78 6.95
N THR A 188 -4.44 -16.19 7.90
CA THR A 188 -3.71 -15.24 8.75
C THR A 188 -2.68 -14.49 7.94
N THR A 189 -2.60 -13.19 8.15
CA THR A 189 -1.57 -12.28 7.63
C THR A 189 -1.22 -11.30 8.74
N CYS A 190 -0.11 -10.59 8.62
CA CYS A 190 0.27 -9.60 9.61
C CYS A 190 -0.53 -8.28 9.38
N SER A 191 -1.18 -7.78 10.43
CA SER A 191 -2.09 -6.63 10.40
C SER A 191 -1.34 -5.30 10.47
N PHE A 192 -0.26 -5.25 11.24
CA PHE A 192 0.50 -4.04 11.52
C PHE A 192 1.83 -3.98 10.78
N HIS A 193 2.30 -5.11 10.23
CA HIS A 193 3.54 -5.15 9.47
C HIS A 193 3.49 -4.20 8.25
N PRO A 194 4.52 -3.37 8.04
CA PRO A 194 4.53 -2.33 7.01
C PRO A 194 4.21 -2.85 5.61
N PHE A 195 4.87 -3.93 5.19
CA PHE A 195 4.64 -4.59 3.89
C PHE A 195 3.16 -4.97 3.68
N TYR A 196 2.54 -5.60 4.68
CA TYR A 196 1.16 -6.06 4.60
C TYR A 196 0.14 -4.94 4.61
N ARG A 197 0.43 -3.86 5.36
CA ARG A 197 -0.38 -2.65 5.34
C ARG A 197 -0.35 -2.03 3.94
N LEU A 198 0.83 -1.92 3.34
CA LEU A 198 0.98 -1.37 1.99
C LEU A 198 0.30 -2.24 0.93
N HIS A 199 0.50 -3.55 1.00
CA HIS A 199 -0.19 -4.53 0.17
C HIS A 199 -1.72 -4.36 0.23
N ARG A 200 -2.31 -4.26 1.43
CA ARG A 200 -3.76 -4.01 1.58
C ARG A 200 -4.17 -2.65 1.00
N ALA A 201 -3.41 -1.60 1.29
CA ALA A 201 -3.70 -0.25 0.80
C ALA A 201 -3.68 -0.16 -0.72
N LEU A 202 -2.75 -0.85 -1.40
CA LEU A 202 -2.73 -0.95 -2.86
C LEU A 202 -3.95 -1.71 -3.39
N ASN A 203 -4.35 -2.81 -2.74
CA ASN A 203 -5.55 -3.56 -3.15
C ASN A 203 -6.83 -2.73 -3.03
N GLU A 204 -6.96 -1.95 -1.96
CA GLU A 204 -8.03 -0.96 -1.81
C GLU A 204 -7.96 0.12 -2.89
N ALA A 205 -6.76 0.66 -3.15
CA ALA A 205 -6.54 1.67 -4.18
C ALA A 205 -6.94 1.17 -5.57
N HIS A 206 -6.67 -0.09 -5.89
CA HIS A 206 -7.06 -0.67 -7.17
C HIS A 206 -8.57 -0.86 -7.29
N CYS A 207 -9.27 -1.21 -6.21
CA CYS A 207 -10.73 -1.26 -6.22
C CYS A 207 -11.32 0.12 -6.52
N VAL A 208 -10.78 1.17 -5.92
CA VAL A 208 -11.17 2.57 -6.20
C VAL A 208 -10.84 2.95 -7.64
N ALA A 209 -9.62 2.69 -8.09
CA ALA A 209 -9.16 2.97 -9.45
C ALA A 209 -10.00 2.23 -10.52
N SER A 210 -10.32 0.96 -10.30
CA SER A 210 -11.18 0.18 -11.22
C SER A 210 -12.59 0.77 -11.33
N LYS A 211 -13.18 1.21 -10.20
CA LYS A 211 -14.47 1.92 -10.20
C LYS A 211 -14.36 3.27 -10.91
N PHE A 212 -13.22 3.95 -10.77
CA PHE A 212 -12.97 5.22 -11.45
C PHE A 212 -12.80 5.03 -12.97
N ALA A 213 -12.12 3.96 -13.41
CA ALA A 213 -12.00 3.62 -14.83
C ALA A 213 -13.36 3.35 -15.47
N ALA A 214 -14.23 2.59 -14.78
CA ALA A 214 -15.60 2.37 -15.22
C ALA A 214 -16.43 3.67 -15.25
N PHE A 215 -16.22 4.57 -14.28
CA PHE A 215 -16.80 5.90 -14.29
C PHE A 215 -16.29 6.73 -15.48
N ARG A 216 -14.99 6.73 -15.76
CA ARG A 216 -14.38 7.44 -16.89
C ARG A 216 -14.94 6.98 -18.23
N SER A 217 -15.12 5.67 -18.42
CA SER A 217 -15.63 5.15 -19.71
C SER A 217 -16.98 5.74 -20.11
N LEU A 218 -17.83 6.14 -19.14
CA LEU A 218 -19.10 6.79 -19.41
C LEU A 218 -18.93 8.20 -20.01
N TRP A 219 -17.85 8.88 -19.67
CA TRP A 219 -17.57 10.26 -20.07
C TRP A 219 -16.64 10.38 -21.27
N THR A 220 -15.93 9.31 -21.64
CA THR A 220 -15.05 9.28 -22.82
C THR A 220 -15.75 8.77 -24.08
N LEU A 221 -16.94 8.17 -23.94
CA LEU A 221 -17.81 7.79 -25.05
C LEU A 221 -18.83 8.90 -25.32
N TYR A 222 -18.55 9.75 -26.31
CA TYR A 222 -19.43 10.84 -26.74
C TYR A 222 -19.30 11.09 -28.24
N HIS A 223 -20.31 11.75 -28.83
CA HIS A 223 -20.25 12.31 -30.17
C HIS A 223 -20.51 13.83 -30.17
N LEU A 224 -20.12 14.48 -31.25
CA LEU A 224 -20.26 15.91 -31.44
C LEU A 224 -21.33 16.21 -32.50
N GLU A 225 -22.21 17.16 -32.20
CA GLU A 225 -23.22 17.70 -33.11
C GLU A 225 -22.97 19.21 -33.28
N GLU A 226 -22.79 19.68 -34.51
CA GLU A 226 -22.67 21.12 -34.79
C GLU A 226 -24.04 21.80 -34.80
N LEU A 227 -24.20 22.84 -33.98
CA LEU A 227 -25.42 23.64 -33.93
C LEU A 227 -25.27 24.86 -34.82
N HIS A 228 -26.00 24.87 -35.93
CA HIS A 228 -26.10 26.02 -36.82
C HIS A 228 -27.19 26.96 -36.29
N THR A 229 -26.80 28.11 -35.74
CA THR A 229 -27.74 29.18 -35.41
C THR A 229 -28.06 29.97 -36.68
N ASN A 230 -29.20 29.68 -37.30
CA ASN A 230 -29.75 30.47 -38.41
C ASN A 230 -30.32 31.81 -37.89
N GLU A 231 -29.48 32.75 -37.49
CA GLU A 231 -29.90 34.15 -37.32
C GLU A 231 -28.80 35.12 -37.77
N ASP A 232 -29.08 35.82 -38.87
CA ASP A 232 -28.48 37.03 -39.44
C ASP A 232 -26.95 37.09 -39.70
N GLU A 233 -26.62 37.21 -41.00
CA GLU A 233 -25.31 37.30 -41.65
C GLU A 233 -24.41 38.49 -41.25
N THR A 234 -24.64 39.16 -40.11
CA THR A 234 -23.93 40.41 -39.77
C THR A 234 -23.19 40.41 -38.44
N LYS A 235 -23.10 39.27 -37.74
CA LYS A 235 -22.18 39.10 -36.61
C LYS A 235 -21.42 37.79 -36.79
N GLU A 236 -20.11 37.81 -36.62
CA GLU A 236 -19.28 36.60 -36.46
C GLU A 236 -19.86 35.76 -35.30
N LEU A 237 -20.84 34.91 -35.60
CA LEU A 237 -21.50 34.07 -34.63
C LEU A 237 -20.56 32.91 -34.34
N SER A 238 -20.00 32.93 -33.13
CA SER A 238 -19.23 31.81 -32.59
C SER A 238 -20.03 30.52 -32.76
N SER A 239 -19.53 29.61 -33.59
CA SER A 239 -20.14 28.30 -33.81
C SER A 239 -20.24 27.55 -32.47
N LEU A 240 -21.36 26.83 -32.30
CA LEU A 240 -21.63 26.06 -31.09
C LEU A 240 -21.57 24.57 -31.42
N THR A 241 -20.95 23.81 -30.53
CA THR A 241 -20.92 22.34 -30.58
C THR A 241 -21.71 21.80 -29.41
N ARG A 242 -22.59 20.85 -29.68
CA ARG A 242 -23.24 20.01 -28.67
C ARG A 242 -22.46 18.71 -28.53
N VAL A 243 -22.01 18.44 -27.32
CA VAL A 243 -21.38 17.18 -26.91
C VAL A 243 -22.45 16.29 -26.30
N VAL A 244 -22.66 15.10 -26.88
CA VAL A 244 -23.73 14.17 -26.49
C VAL A 244 -23.12 12.93 -25.86
N TYR A 245 -23.61 12.55 -24.68
CA TYR A 245 -23.11 11.41 -23.90
C TYR A 245 -24.17 10.31 -23.81
N ASP A 246 -24.18 9.39 -24.78
CA ASP A 246 -25.22 8.35 -24.90
C ASP A 246 -25.35 7.44 -23.66
N GLY A 247 -24.23 7.22 -22.97
CA GLY A 247 -24.18 6.41 -21.76
C GLY A 247 -24.75 7.08 -20.51
N ILE A 248 -25.15 8.36 -20.58
CA ILE A 248 -25.57 9.15 -19.43
C ILE A 248 -26.98 9.69 -19.68
N GLN A 249 -27.90 9.35 -18.78
CA GLN A 249 -29.29 9.83 -18.82
C GLN A 249 -29.43 11.05 -17.90
N ALA A 250 -30.01 12.14 -18.40
CA ALA A 250 -30.31 13.34 -17.62
C ALA A 250 -31.63 13.17 -16.83
N SER A 251 -32.71 12.80 -17.50
CA SER A 251 -34.04 12.54 -16.92
C SER A 251 -34.71 11.45 -17.74
N GLU A 252 -35.89 10.95 -17.33
CA GLU A 252 -36.63 9.84 -17.99
C GLU A 252 -36.46 9.80 -19.53
N GLY A 253 -35.52 8.97 -20.01
CA GLY A 253 -35.24 8.73 -21.43
C GLY A 253 -34.51 9.84 -22.20
N ILE A 254 -34.01 10.90 -21.55
CA ILE A 254 -33.30 12.01 -22.21
C ILE A 254 -31.78 11.87 -22.04
N THR A 255 -31.07 11.77 -23.16
CA THR A 255 -29.59 11.74 -23.20
C THR A 255 -28.99 13.04 -22.65
N PHE A 256 -27.93 12.90 -21.85
CA PHE A 256 -27.20 14.02 -21.29
C PHE A 256 -26.37 14.75 -22.37
N THR A 257 -26.48 16.07 -22.43
CA THR A 257 -25.78 16.89 -23.42
C THR A 257 -25.17 18.15 -22.80
N LEU A 258 -24.05 18.61 -23.37
CA LEU A 258 -23.41 19.88 -23.03
C LEU A 258 -23.22 20.70 -24.30
N VAL A 259 -23.48 22.00 -24.24
CA VAL A 259 -23.28 22.93 -25.37
C VAL A 259 -22.17 23.91 -25.01
N GLU A 260 -21.19 24.06 -25.89
CA GLU A 260 -20.06 24.96 -25.72
C GLU A 260 -19.58 25.50 -27.09
N LYS A 261 -18.77 26.56 -27.09
CA LYS A 261 -18.15 27.09 -28.30
C LYS A 261 -17.31 26.04 -29.01
N THR A 262 -17.51 25.89 -30.33
CA THR A 262 -16.80 24.92 -31.17
C THR A 262 -15.29 25.08 -31.07
N ASP A 263 -14.76 26.31 -31.12
CA ASP A 263 -13.31 26.56 -31.02
C ASP A 263 -12.71 26.00 -29.73
N ARG A 264 -13.45 26.09 -28.61
CA ARG A 264 -13.00 25.57 -27.32
C ARG A 264 -13.00 24.04 -27.32
N VAL A 265 -14.05 23.40 -27.83
CA VAL A 265 -14.11 21.95 -27.94
C VAL A 265 -12.98 21.43 -28.83
N ALA A 266 -12.78 22.07 -29.98
CA ALA A 266 -11.69 21.77 -30.91
C ALA A 266 -10.31 21.95 -30.26
N GLU A 267 -10.09 23.01 -29.47
CA GLU A 267 -8.85 23.24 -28.75
C GLU A 267 -8.51 22.11 -27.77
N PHE A 268 -9.48 21.66 -26.96
CA PHE A 268 -9.28 20.55 -26.03
C PHE A 268 -9.02 19.23 -26.76
N LEU A 269 -9.77 18.94 -27.83
CA LEU A 269 -9.57 17.74 -28.64
C LEU A 269 -8.20 17.73 -29.31
N ALA A 270 -7.78 18.84 -29.90
CA ALA A 270 -6.47 18.98 -30.51
C ALA A 270 -5.36 18.74 -29.48
N ALA A 271 -5.49 19.32 -28.28
CA ALA A 271 -4.50 19.14 -27.22
C ALA A 271 -4.42 17.69 -26.69
N LEU A 272 -5.54 16.96 -26.69
CA LEU A 272 -5.57 15.56 -26.24
C LEU A 272 -5.16 14.57 -27.35
N SER A 273 -5.34 14.95 -28.62
CA SER A 273 -4.97 14.15 -29.79
C SER A 273 -3.46 13.92 -29.88
N HIS A 274 -3.07 12.74 -30.36
CA HIS A 274 -1.66 12.32 -30.49
C HIS A 274 -0.88 13.07 -31.59
N THR A 275 -1.57 13.90 -32.37
CA THR A 275 -1.04 14.62 -33.52
C THR A 275 -0.71 16.06 -33.14
N SER A 276 0.32 16.25 -32.32
CA SER A 276 1.14 17.45 -32.44
C SER A 276 2.59 17.05 -32.28
N THR A 277 3.17 16.79 -33.46
CA THR A 277 4.59 16.91 -33.74
C THR A 277 5.17 18.14 -33.05
N THR A 278 6.36 17.95 -32.49
CA THR A 278 7.40 18.96 -32.31
C THR A 278 7.25 20.17 -33.22
N GLU A 279 6.66 21.25 -32.70
CA GLU A 279 7.00 22.61 -33.10
C GLU A 279 7.41 23.36 -31.84
N ALA A 280 8.63 23.06 -31.40
CA ALA A 280 9.44 24.00 -30.65
C ALA A 280 9.89 25.11 -31.60
N SER A 281 8.97 25.99 -31.95
CA SER A 281 9.24 27.21 -32.70
C SER A 281 8.19 28.25 -32.36
N ALA A 282 8.68 29.45 -32.03
CA ALA A 282 7.95 30.71 -31.97
C ALA A 282 7.19 31.09 -30.67
N LEU A 283 7.91 31.92 -29.89
CA LEU A 283 7.44 33.08 -29.12
C LEU A 283 6.59 32.86 -27.84
N LYS A 284 7.17 33.35 -26.72
CA LYS A 284 6.60 33.94 -25.49
C LYS A 284 5.07 34.24 -25.43
N LYS A 285 4.19 33.27 -25.69
CA LYS A 285 2.76 33.35 -25.33
C LYS A 285 2.50 32.41 -24.16
N LYS A 286 1.73 32.89 -23.16
CA LYS A 286 1.24 32.04 -22.06
C LYS A 286 0.47 30.87 -22.70
N LYS A 287 0.89 29.63 -22.41
CA LYS A 287 0.20 28.41 -22.88
C LYS A 287 -1.24 28.41 -22.39
N THR A 288 -2.16 27.98 -23.23
CA THR A 288 -3.57 27.83 -22.82
C THR A 288 -3.71 26.63 -21.89
N PHE A 289 -4.80 26.59 -21.13
CA PHE A 289 -5.06 25.48 -20.21
C PHE A 289 -5.18 24.13 -20.94
N ALA A 290 -5.81 24.10 -22.12
CA ALA A 290 -5.90 22.90 -22.95
C ALA A 290 -4.51 22.41 -23.37
N GLN A 291 -3.63 23.32 -23.82
CA GLN A 291 -2.25 22.99 -24.19
C GLN A 291 -1.44 22.44 -23.02
N LEU A 292 -1.63 22.99 -21.81
CA LEU A 292 -0.97 22.47 -20.59
C LEU A 292 -1.45 21.05 -20.25
N ILE A 293 -2.76 20.78 -20.35
CA ILE A 293 -3.32 19.43 -20.18
C ILE A 293 -2.74 18.46 -21.20
N GLY A 294 -2.69 18.86 -22.48
CA GLY A 294 -2.14 18.04 -23.55
C GLY A 294 -0.67 17.68 -23.31
N GLN A 295 0.14 18.68 -22.92
CA GLN A 295 1.55 18.48 -22.58
C GLN A 295 1.71 17.51 -21.39
N LEU A 296 0.97 17.72 -20.30
CA LEU A 296 0.99 16.83 -19.14
C LEU A 296 0.55 15.41 -19.53
N GLY A 297 -0.49 15.29 -20.35
CA GLY A 297 -0.98 14.01 -20.86
C GLY A 297 0.07 13.26 -21.69
N HIS A 298 0.85 13.96 -22.51
CA HIS A 298 1.97 13.36 -23.26
C HIS A 298 3.09 12.90 -22.34
N GLN A 299 3.55 13.75 -21.42
CA GLN A 299 4.59 13.40 -20.45
C GLN A 299 4.20 12.19 -19.59
N LEU A 300 2.94 12.12 -19.14
CA LEU A 300 2.44 10.99 -18.36
C LEU A 300 2.35 9.69 -19.19
N ARG A 301 2.13 9.78 -20.51
CA ARG A 301 2.20 8.59 -21.39
C ARG A 301 3.61 8.06 -21.49
N ASP A 302 4.60 8.95 -21.61
CA ASP A 302 6.02 8.56 -21.64
C ASP A 302 6.44 7.91 -20.32
N VAL A 303 6.01 8.48 -19.18
CA VAL A 303 6.24 7.90 -17.86
C VAL A 303 5.58 6.51 -17.75
N ALA A 304 4.32 6.36 -18.15
CA ALA A 304 3.63 5.07 -18.13
C ALA A 304 4.27 4.03 -19.07
N ALA A 305 4.82 4.46 -20.22
CA ALA A 305 5.56 3.58 -21.11
C ALA A 305 6.89 3.10 -20.48
N ARG A 306 7.61 3.99 -19.80
CA ARG A 306 8.84 3.64 -19.06
C ARG A 306 8.55 2.66 -17.93
N ILE A 307 7.53 2.93 -17.11
CA ILE A 307 7.11 2.01 -16.02
C ILE A 307 6.77 0.63 -16.61
N ARG A 308 6.01 0.57 -17.71
CA ARG A 308 5.72 -0.72 -18.39
C ARG A 308 6.97 -1.44 -18.87
N GLY A 309 7.94 -0.71 -19.41
CA GLY A 309 9.25 -1.25 -19.79
C GLY A 309 9.96 -1.87 -18.58
N ASP A 310 10.08 -1.12 -17.49
CA ASP A 310 10.76 -1.56 -16.28
C ASP A 310 10.10 -2.80 -15.65
N PHE A 311 8.76 -2.87 -15.62
CA PHE A 311 8.04 -4.06 -15.16
C PHE A 311 8.39 -5.31 -15.98
N LYS A 312 8.41 -5.19 -17.31
CA LYS A 312 8.73 -6.31 -18.21
C LYS A 312 10.18 -6.75 -18.12
N THR A 313 11.09 -5.82 -17.84
CA THR A 313 12.53 -6.11 -17.76
C THR A 313 12.92 -6.71 -16.40
N ASN A 314 12.32 -6.22 -15.31
CA ASN A 314 12.82 -6.51 -13.96
C ASN A 314 11.95 -7.51 -13.17
N HIS A 315 10.70 -7.72 -13.55
CA HIS A 315 9.76 -8.53 -12.75
C HIS A 315 9.15 -9.67 -13.58
N PHE A 316 9.36 -10.91 -13.12
CA PHE A 316 8.85 -12.11 -13.77
C PHE A 316 7.93 -12.89 -12.82
N SER A 317 6.85 -13.46 -13.36
CA SER A 317 5.97 -14.36 -12.62
C SER A 317 6.67 -15.71 -12.37
N ASN A 318 6.08 -16.53 -11.47
CA ASN A 318 6.54 -17.91 -11.29
C ASN A 318 6.40 -18.77 -12.58
N SER A 319 5.65 -18.31 -13.59
CA SER A 319 5.48 -18.95 -14.91
C SER A 319 6.46 -18.47 -15.98
N THR A 320 7.48 -17.65 -15.62
CA THR A 320 8.45 -16.99 -16.53
C THR A 320 7.89 -15.87 -17.42
N ASP A 321 6.60 -15.53 -17.26
CA ASP A 321 5.99 -14.43 -18.00
C ASP A 321 6.35 -13.08 -17.38
N PRO A 322 6.61 -12.03 -18.19
CA PRO A 322 6.88 -10.70 -17.68
C PRO A 322 5.65 -10.17 -16.93
N ARG A 323 5.85 -9.63 -15.73
CA ARG A 323 4.77 -8.99 -14.97
C ARG A 323 4.39 -7.65 -15.62
N SER A 324 3.15 -7.24 -15.43
CA SER A 324 2.64 -5.93 -15.83
C SER A 324 2.00 -5.23 -14.63
N SER A 325 2.04 -3.90 -14.62
CA SER A 325 1.37 -3.11 -13.58
C SER A 325 -0.14 -3.22 -13.75
N VAL A 326 -0.82 -3.68 -12.71
CA VAL A 326 -2.29 -3.79 -12.70
C VAL A 326 -2.97 -2.43 -12.81
N PHE A 327 -2.36 -1.36 -12.28
CA PHE A 327 -2.91 -0.01 -12.39
C PHE A 327 -2.81 0.51 -13.83
N LEU A 328 -1.70 0.28 -14.53
CA LEU A 328 -1.57 0.69 -15.93
C LEU A 328 -2.47 -0.12 -16.86
N THR A 329 -2.78 -1.38 -16.55
CA THR A 329 -3.73 -2.17 -17.35
C THR A 329 -5.15 -1.59 -17.36
N LEU A 330 -5.56 -0.85 -16.31
CA LEU A 330 -6.86 -0.16 -16.27
C LEU A 330 -6.98 0.93 -17.35
N MET A 331 -5.84 1.44 -17.86
CA MET A 331 -5.83 2.41 -18.94
C MET A 331 -6.01 1.78 -20.32
N GLU A 332 -5.70 0.48 -20.48
CA GLU A 332 -5.69 -0.23 -21.75
C GLU A 332 -7.00 -0.96 -22.07
N ALA A 333 -7.90 -1.04 -21.08
CA ALA A 333 -9.19 -1.74 -21.16
C ALA A 333 -10.16 -1.20 -22.22
N GLU A 334 -9.76 -0.23 -23.03
CA GLU A 334 -10.52 0.23 -24.21
C GLU A 334 -10.49 -0.77 -25.37
N ASN A 335 -9.57 -1.75 -25.44
CA ASN A 335 -9.43 -2.62 -26.63
C ASN A 335 -9.22 -4.14 -26.43
N SER A 336 -9.19 -4.70 -25.22
CA SER A 336 -8.99 -6.15 -25.05
C SER A 336 -9.78 -6.75 -23.89
N LEU A 337 -10.96 -7.28 -24.19
CA LEU A 337 -11.84 -7.99 -23.26
C LEU A 337 -11.47 -9.48 -23.07
N SER A 338 -10.37 -9.98 -23.66
CA SER A 338 -10.18 -11.43 -23.85
C SER A 338 -9.24 -12.16 -22.90
N ASP A 339 -8.56 -11.52 -21.94
CA ASP A 339 -7.73 -12.25 -20.96
C ASP A 339 -7.99 -11.78 -19.53
N ARG A 340 -9.16 -12.15 -19.00
CA ARG A 340 -9.49 -12.03 -17.57
C ARG A 340 -8.97 -13.24 -16.77
N SER A 341 -7.73 -13.67 -17.02
CA SER A 341 -7.04 -14.61 -16.13
C SER A 341 -6.52 -13.85 -14.91
N SER A 342 -7.42 -13.58 -13.95
CA SER A 342 -7.12 -13.14 -12.58
C SER A 342 -5.85 -12.29 -12.41
N LEU A 343 -5.91 -11.02 -12.80
CA LEU A 343 -4.97 -9.96 -12.40
C LEU A 343 -5.04 -9.79 -10.87
N ASN A 344 -4.45 -10.73 -10.14
CA ASN A 344 -4.25 -10.58 -8.71
C ASN A 344 -3.18 -9.51 -8.57
N LEU A 345 -3.61 -8.33 -8.13
CA LEU A 345 -2.82 -7.15 -7.81
C LEU A 345 -1.43 -7.45 -7.25
N LEU A 346 -1.41 -8.48 -6.41
CA LEU A 346 -0.36 -8.91 -5.54
C LEU A 346 -0.55 -10.41 -5.46
N GLU A 347 0.38 -11.18 -6.00
CA GLU A 347 0.28 -12.63 -6.00
C GLU A 347 0.03 -13.13 -4.57
N LYS A 348 -0.80 -14.16 -4.39
CA LYS A 348 -0.98 -14.79 -3.06
C LYS A 348 0.36 -15.22 -2.43
N ALA A 349 1.39 -15.44 -3.26
CA ALA A 349 2.76 -15.70 -2.83
C ALA A 349 3.39 -14.52 -2.07
N MET A 350 3.13 -13.27 -2.48
CA MET A 350 3.65 -12.06 -1.82
C MET A 350 3.05 -11.89 -0.42
N ALA A 351 1.81 -12.34 -0.20
CA ALA A 351 1.15 -12.29 1.10
C ALA A 351 1.83 -13.16 2.18
N ARG A 352 2.99 -13.77 1.91
CA ARG A 352 3.75 -14.56 2.91
C ARG A 352 5.18 -14.07 3.13
N ASP A 353 5.51 -12.87 2.66
CA ASP A 353 6.83 -12.28 2.84
C ASP A 353 6.86 -11.30 4.03
N LEU A 354 7.52 -11.71 5.12
CA LEU A 354 7.71 -10.92 6.33
C LEU A 354 9.08 -10.24 6.40
N LEU A 355 10.00 -10.57 5.50
CA LEU A 355 11.33 -9.99 5.49
C LEU A 355 11.40 -8.76 4.59
N ALA A 356 10.52 -8.67 3.59
CA ALA A 356 10.33 -7.46 2.81
C ALA A 356 9.95 -6.26 3.70
N LEU A 357 10.67 -5.13 3.58
CA LEU A 357 10.49 -3.87 4.34
C LEU A 357 10.82 -3.93 5.84
N SER A 358 11.65 -4.88 6.27
CA SER A 358 11.98 -5.09 7.68
C SER A 358 13.14 -4.24 8.23
N ASP A 359 13.86 -3.50 7.36
CA ASP A 359 14.99 -2.63 7.74
C ASP A 359 14.56 -1.34 8.46
N GLN A 360 15.50 -0.71 9.19
CA GLN A 360 15.26 0.54 9.94
C GLN A 360 14.78 1.70 9.04
N ASP A 361 15.16 1.71 7.76
CA ASP A 361 14.70 2.67 6.75
C ASP A 361 13.33 2.32 6.12
N GLY A 362 12.83 1.09 6.33
CA GLY A 362 11.58 0.59 5.74
C GLY A 362 10.32 1.28 6.27
N LEU A 363 10.35 1.82 7.51
CA LEU A 363 9.19 2.45 8.14
C LEU A 363 8.88 3.84 7.57
N SER A 364 9.88 4.66 7.25
CA SER A 364 9.69 5.99 6.65
C SER A 364 9.21 5.86 5.20
N VAL A 365 9.84 4.95 4.45
CA VAL A 365 9.51 4.62 3.07
C VAL A 365 8.10 4.05 2.95
N THR A 366 7.71 3.11 3.82
CA THR A 366 6.36 2.54 3.81
C THR A 366 5.30 3.59 4.18
N SER A 367 5.56 4.42 5.19
CA SER A 367 4.66 5.51 5.57
C SER A 367 4.41 6.46 4.40
N CYS A 368 5.46 6.81 3.65
CA CYS A 368 5.35 7.64 2.44
C CYS A 368 4.51 6.96 1.35
N MET A 369 4.77 5.68 1.05
CA MET A 369 4.02 4.90 0.05
C MET A 369 2.54 4.69 0.43
N LEU A 370 2.25 4.53 1.72
CA LEU A 370 0.90 4.48 2.24
C LEU A 370 0.19 5.82 2.02
N GLU A 371 0.83 6.94 2.35
CA GLU A 371 0.24 8.27 2.14
C GLU A 371 0.01 8.56 0.66
N ILE A 372 0.94 8.20 -0.23
CA ILE A 372 0.75 8.28 -1.68
C ILE A 372 -0.50 7.50 -2.10
N SER A 373 -0.63 6.26 -1.64
CA SER A 373 -1.77 5.40 -1.97
C SER A 373 -3.10 5.98 -1.47
N THR A 374 -3.12 6.49 -0.23
CA THR A 374 -4.30 7.15 0.37
C THR A 374 -4.65 8.46 -0.35
N CYS A 375 -3.65 9.26 -0.72
CA CYS A 375 -3.82 10.51 -1.45
C CYS A 375 -4.42 10.27 -2.84
N CYS A 376 -3.95 9.25 -3.56
CA CYS A 376 -4.51 8.85 -4.86
C CYS A 376 -5.98 8.41 -4.72
N GLN A 377 -6.29 7.57 -3.73
CA GLN A 377 -7.67 7.14 -3.45
C GLN A 377 -8.59 8.32 -3.15
N ARG A 378 -8.16 9.23 -2.28
CA ARG A 378 -8.92 10.43 -1.91
C ARG A 378 -9.14 11.32 -3.13
N SER A 379 -8.11 11.54 -3.93
CA SER A 379 -8.16 12.35 -5.15
C SER A 379 -9.16 11.77 -6.17
N LEU A 380 -9.11 10.45 -6.43
CA LEU A 380 -10.05 9.77 -7.33
C LEU A 380 -11.51 9.93 -6.86
N ASN A 381 -11.78 9.70 -5.59
CA ASN A 381 -13.12 9.82 -5.02
C ASN A 381 -13.64 11.27 -5.05
N THR A 382 -12.80 12.24 -4.65
CA THR A 382 -13.15 13.66 -4.66
C THR A 382 -13.43 14.15 -6.07
N PHE A 383 -12.57 13.81 -7.04
CA PHE A 383 -12.74 14.25 -8.43
C PHE A 383 -14.02 13.67 -9.05
N ARG A 384 -14.29 12.38 -8.78
CA ARG A 384 -15.54 11.73 -9.17
C ARG A 384 -16.76 12.44 -8.56
N SER A 385 -16.77 12.65 -7.25
CA SER A 385 -17.87 13.30 -6.54
C SER A 385 -18.16 14.70 -7.09
N ARG A 386 -17.11 15.47 -7.43
CA ARG A 386 -17.24 16.79 -8.04
C ARG A 386 -17.92 16.75 -9.41
N ILE A 387 -17.58 15.77 -10.26
CA ILE A 387 -18.25 15.61 -11.56
C ILE A 387 -19.71 15.21 -11.36
N GLU A 388 -20.00 14.27 -10.47
CA GLU A 388 -21.38 13.84 -10.16
C GLU A 388 -22.22 15.01 -9.63
N GLN A 389 -21.68 15.87 -8.76
CA GLN A 389 -22.34 17.09 -8.29
C GLN A 389 -22.63 18.07 -9.42
N LEU A 390 -21.65 18.31 -10.30
CA LEU A 390 -21.83 19.21 -11.45
C LEU A 390 -22.84 18.65 -12.46
N GLN A 391 -22.82 17.34 -12.70
CA GLN A 391 -23.81 16.65 -13.51
C GLN A 391 -25.21 16.83 -12.93
N GLN A 392 -25.39 16.60 -11.62
CA GLN A 392 -26.66 16.79 -10.94
C GLN A 392 -27.20 18.22 -11.10
N LEU A 393 -26.35 19.24 -10.95
CA LEU A 393 -26.76 20.63 -11.18
C LEU A 393 -27.21 20.88 -12.62
N VAL A 394 -26.56 20.26 -13.60
CA VAL A 394 -26.93 20.39 -15.02
C VAL A 394 -28.26 19.71 -15.29
N THR A 395 -28.43 18.49 -14.81
CA THR A 395 -29.65 17.70 -14.91
C THR A 395 -30.86 18.38 -14.26
N GLU A 396 -30.69 18.96 -13.07
CA GLU A 396 -31.77 19.64 -12.35
C GLU A 396 -32.12 21.03 -12.94
N GLY A 397 -31.45 21.45 -14.01
CA GLY A 397 -31.63 22.78 -14.62
C GLY A 397 -31.12 23.94 -13.76
N LYS A 398 -30.39 23.66 -12.67
CA LYS A 398 -29.83 24.65 -11.72
C LYS A 398 -28.43 25.14 -12.12
N ALA A 399 -27.82 24.54 -13.13
CA ALA A 399 -26.47 24.87 -13.55
C ALA A 399 -26.36 26.22 -14.28
N ARG A 400 -25.53 27.12 -13.72
CA ARG A 400 -25.05 28.34 -14.39
C ARG A 400 -24.01 27.98 -15.48
N THR A 401 -23.72 28.93 -16.37
CA THR A 401 -22.69 28.79 -17.42
C THR A 401 -21.34 28.32 -16.88
N ASN A 402 -20.92 28.84 -15.72
CA ASN A 402 -19.67 28.43 -15.07
C ASN A 402 -19.69 26.96 -14.62
N HIS A 403 -20.83 26.43 -14.17
CA HIS A 403 -20.95 25.03 -13.77
C HIS A 403 -20.81 24.11 -15.00
N ARG A 404 -21.51 24.42 -16.09
CA ARG A 404 -21.43 23.67 -17.37
C ARG A 404 -20.01 23.66 -17.93
N ARG A 405 -19.35 24.82 -17.92
CA ARG A 405 -17.95 24.96 -18.35
C ARG A 405 -16.97 24.19 -17.47
N SER A 406 -17.19 24.22 -16.15
CA SER A 406 -16.37 23.46 -15.20
C SER A 406 -16.54 21.96 -15.41
N LEU A 407 -17.78 21.49 -15.62
CA LEU A 407 -18.06 20.09 -15.91
C LEU A 407 -17.35 19.63 -17.18
N LEU A 408 -17.51 20.37 -18.28
CA LEU A 408 -16.86 20.05 -19.55
C LEU A 408 -15.33 20.02 -19.42
N THR A 409 -14.76 20.99 -18.71
CA THR A 409 -13.31 21.07 -18.46
C THR A 409 -12.84 19.86 -17.62
N SER A 410 -13.60 19.47 -16.59
CA SER A 410 -13.30 18.27 -15.80
C SER A 410 -13.39 16.98 -16.62
N ILE A 411 -14.35 16.87 -17.54
CA ILE A 411 -14.49 15.72 -18.43
C ILE A 411 -13.29 15.58 -19.36
N PHE A 412 -12.85 16.67 -20.01
CA PHE A 412 -11.65 16.62 -20.85
C PHE A 412 -10.38 16.35 -20.07
N PHE A 413 -10.30 16.81 -18.81
CA PHE A 413 -9.16 16.55 -17.94
C PHE A 413 -9.13 15.12 -17.37
N LEU A 414 -10.28 14.44 -17.34
CA LEU A 414 -10.49 13.14 -16.70
C LEU A 414 -9.43 12.07 -17.07
N PRO A 415 -9.06 11.87 -18.35
CA PRO A 415 -8.07 10.84 -18.72
C PRO A 415 -6.64 11.20 -18.29
N VAL A 416 -6.32 12.50 -18.22
CA VAL A 416 -5.00 12.98 -17.77
C VAL A 416 -4.91 12.89 -16.25
N PHE A 417 -5.99 13.27 -15.55
CA PHE A 417 -6.12 13.13 -14.11
C PHE A 417 -5.96 11.68 -13.67
N GLU A 418 -6.72 10.76 -14.26
CA GLU A 418 -6.63 9.33 -13.94
C GLU A 418 -5.22 8.79 -14.16
N ARG A 419 -4.60 9.10 -15.30
CA ARG A 419 -3.25 8.65 -15.64
C ARG A 419 -2.21 9.08 -14.61
N MET A 420 -2.33 10.29 -14.05
CA MET A 420 -1.46 10.76 -12.97
C MET A 420 -1.59 9.87 -11.72
N GLN A 421 -2.82 9.54 -11.32
CA GLN A 421 -3.08 8.68 -10.16
C GLN A 421 -2.57 7.26 -10.40
N LEU A 422 -2.86 6.69 -11.58
CA LEU A 422 -2.44 5.33 -11.93
C LEU A 422 -0.93 5.21 -12.06
N ALA A 423 -0.24 6.15 -12.72
CA ALA A 423 1.22 6.15 -12.79
C ALA A 423 1.85 6.21 -11.38
N SER A 424 1.29 7.03 -10.50
CA SER A 424 1.73 7.13 -9.11
C SER A 424 1.57 5.82 -8.33
N LEU A 425 0.40 5.19 -8.43
CA LEU A 425 0.11 3.90 -7.81
C LEU A 425 1.00 2.78 -8.39
N SER A 426 1.31 2.85 -9.70
CA SER A 426 2.19 1.90 -10.37
C SER A 426 3.64 1.99 -9.90
N ILE A 427 4.11 3.19 -9.54
CA ILE A 427 5.43 3.36 -8.92
C ILE A 427 5.46 2.69 -7.55
N VAL A 428 4.41 2.87 -6.73
CA VAL A 428 4.31 2.22 -5.42
C VAL A 428 4.23 0.70 -5.55
N GLU A 429 3.42 0.21 -6.51
CA GLU A 429 3.33 -1.21 -6.88
C GLU A 429 4.71 -1.77 -7.25
N HIS A 430 5.43 -1.09 -8.15
CA HIS A 430 6.78 -1.48 -8.56
C HIS A 430 7.72 -1.62 -7.36
N GLN A 431 7.72 -0.65 -6.45
CA GLN A 431 8.59 -0.69 -5.27
C GLN A 431 8.26 -1.87 -4.36
N LEU A 432 6.98 -2.15 -4.11
CA LEU A 432 6.57 -3.28 -3.30
C LEU A 432 7.00 -4.62 -3.92
N ILE A 433 6.83 -4.78 -5.24
CA ILE A 433 7.24 -5.99 -5.96
C ILE A 433 8.77 -6.14 -5.95
N HIS A 434 9.50 -5.06 -6.22
CA HIS A 434 10.96 -5.05 -6.17
C HIS A 434 11.47 -5.50 -4.81
N LEU A 435 10.91 -4.98 -3.72
CA LEU A 435 11.31 -5.36 -2.35
C LEU A 435 11.03 -6.84 -2.06
N HIS A 436 9.91 -7.37 -2.54
CA HIS A 436 9.62 -8.80 -2.45
C HIS A 436 10.63 -9.64 -3.25
N ASP A 437 10.92 -9.25 -4.49
CA ASP A 437 11.82 -9.98 -5.38
C ASP A 437 13.27 -9.97 -4.84
N VAL A 438 13.75 -8.84 -4.30
CA VAL A 438 15.06 -8.73 -3.62
C VAL A 438 15.15 -9.70 -2.46
N THR A 439 14.12 -9.73 -1.62
CA THR A 439 14.07 -10.59 -0.42
C THR A 439 14.16 -12.07 -0.83
N ARG A 440 13.41 -12.49 -1.86
CA ARG A 440 13.49 -13.87 -2.39
C ARG A 440 14.83 -14.21 -3.06
N GLN A 441 15.53 -13.23 -3.63
CA GLN A 441 16.84 -13.47 -4.25
C GLN A 441 17.95 -13.61 -3.19
N GLN A 442 17.90 -12.84 -2.11
CA GLN A 442 18.80 -13.03 -0.96
C GLN A 442 18.70 -14.44 -0.36
N GLU A 443 17.52 -15.05 -0.37
CA GLU A 443 17.33 -16.44 0.06
C GLU A 443 17.96 -17.47 -0.90
N LYS A 444 18.21 -17.12 -2.17
CA LYS A 444 18.57 -18.07 -3.24
C LYS A 444 19.99 -17.99 -3.77
N SER A 445 20.72 -16.89 -3.59
CA SER A 445 22.05 -16.72 -4.21
C SER A 445 23.05 -15.94 -3.36
N THR A 446 24.27 -16.49 -3.23
CA THR A 446 25.51 -15.85 -2.74
C THR A 446 26.25 -15.05 -3.82
N THR A 447 25.66 -14.85 -5.00
CA THR A 447 26.30 -14.15 -6.13
C THR A 447 25.63 -12.81 -6.41
N GLU A 448 26.46 -11.76 -6.44
CA GLU A 448 26.14 -10.38 -6.75
C GLU A 448 25.52 -10.25 -8.16
N THR A 449 24.20 -10.24 -8.25
CA THR A 449 23.51 -9.64 -9.39
C THR A 449 23.14 -8.20 -9.05
N SER A 450 23.51 -7.27 -9.93
CA SER A 450 23.34 -5.83 -9.77
C SER A 450 21.87 -5.47 -9.56
N LEU A 451 21.50 -5.15 -8.32
CA LEU A 451 20.19 -4.61 -8.00
C LEU A 451 20.04 -3.18 -8.53
N CYS A 452 18.81 -2.87 -8.96
CA CYS A 452 18.30 -1.56 -9.40
C CYS A 452 18.68 -0.44 -8.39
N PRO A 453 18.77 0.84 -8.79
CA PRO A 453 19.57 1.84 -8.12
C PRO A 453 19.17 2.06 -6.65
N GLN A 454 20.22 2.18 -5.83
CA GLN A 454 20.25 2.43 -4.38
C GLN A 454 19.01 3.13 -3.80
N ALA A 455 18.48 2.60 -2.69
CA ALA A 455 17.30 3.05 -1.95
C ALA A 455 17.21 4.58 -1.73
N VAL A 456 18.34 5.28 -1.69
CA VAL A 456 18.44 6.75 -1.56
C VAL A 456 17.76 7.50 -2.73
N ASN A 457 17.91 7.00 -3.97
CA ASN A 457 17.25 7.61 -5.13
C ASN A 457 15.74 7.36 -5.11
N VAL A 458 15.32 6.22 -4.55
CA VAL A 458 13.92 5.83 -4.41
C VAL A 458 13.22 6.71 -3.37
N GLU A 459 13.86 6.99 -2.22
CA GLU A 459 13.27 7.85 -1.19
C GLU A 459 13.04 9.29 -1.69
N GLN A 460 14.03 9.86 -2.40
CA GLN A 460 13.88 11.19 -3.00
C GLN A 460 12.77 11.21 -4.05
N LEU A 461 12.66 10.15 -4.86
CA LEU A 461 11.57 9.99 -5.83
C LEU A 461 10.22 9.92 -5.11
N GLN A 462 10.10 9.14 -4.04
CA GLN A 462 8.87 9.01 -3.25
C GLN A 462 8.45 10.34 -2.61
N ARG A 463 9.38 11.09 -2.02
CA ARG A 463 9.07 12.41 -1.45
C ARG A 463 8.61 13.41 -2.52
N LYS A 464 9.28 13.43 -3.67
CA LYS A 464 8.88 14.27 -4.82
C LYS A 464 7.53 13.85 -5.38
N LEU A 465 7.27 12.54 -5.45
CA LEU A 465 6.00 11.99 -5.90
C LEU A 465 4.87 12.37 -4.94
N LEU A 466 5.08 12.22 -3.63
CA LEU A 466 4.14 12.64 -2.60
C LEU A 466 3.85 14.15 -2.68
N GLN A 467 4.89 14.98 -2.83
CA GLN A 467 4.72 16.42 -3.03
C GLN A 467 3.90 16.74 -4.28
N CYS A 468 4.16 16.03 -5.38
CA CYS A 468 3.43 16.20 -6.64
C CYS A 468 1.96 15.82 -6.49
N ILE A 469 1.65 14.66 -5.91
CA ILE A 469 0.27 14.17 -5.77
C ILE A 469 -0.52 15.00 -4.76
N THR A 470 0.08 15.40 -3.64
CA THR A 470 -0.59 16.27 -2.65
C THR A 470 -0.86 17.67 -3.22
N SER A 471 0.06 18.21 -4.01
CA SER A 471 -0.18 19.48 -4.74
C SER A 471 -1.33 19.31 -5.75
N PHE A 472 -1.37 18.18 -6.45
CA PHE A 472 -2.42 17.87 -7.43
C PHE A 472 -3.78 17.61 -6.77
N GLU A 473 -3.81 16.96 -5.59
CA GLU A 473 -4.98 16.82 -4.74
C GLU A 473 -5.53 18.20 -4.35
N GLY A 474 -4.66 19.11 -3.91
CA GLY A 474 -5.01 20.49 -3.57
C GLY A 474 -5.71 21.24 -4.73
N CYS A 475 -5.31 20.98 -5.98
CA CYS A 475 -5.97 21.53 -7.16
C CYS A 475 -7.39 20.98 -7.37
N THR A 476 -7.66 19.74 -6.93
CA THR A 476 -8.99 19.12 -7.05
C THR A 476 -9.95 19.45 -5.91
N VAL A 477 -9.41 19.70 -4.70
CA VAL A 477 -10.16 19.90 -3.44
C VAL A 477 -10.63 21.34 -3.23
N SER A 478 -10.24 22.31 -4.07
CA SER A 478 -10.68 23.72 -3.96
C SER A 478 -12.19 23.91 -4.14
N SER A 479 -12.94 23.54 -3.12
CA SER A 479 -14.18 24.15 -2.67
C SER A 479 -13.83 25.57 -2.23
N GLU A 480 -14.36 26.57 -2.92
CA GLU A 480 -14.36 27.99 -2.48
C GLU A 480 -13.05 28.80 -2.53
N ALA A 481 -12.18 28.60 -3.53
CA ALA A 481 -11.24 29.68 -3.88
C ALA A 481 -11.99 30.79 -4.65
N SER A 482 -12.12 31.96 -4.02
CA SER A 482 -12.54 33.23 -4.63
C SER A 482 -11.97 33.39 -6.04
N GLN A 483 -12.82 33.80 -6.99
CA GLN A 483 -12.58 33.93 -8.44
C GLN A 483 -11.48 34.95 -8.85
N LYS A 484 -10.49 35.24 -8.00
CA LYS A 484 -9.37 36.15 -8.29
C LYS A 484 -7.99 35.51 -8.32
N SER A 485 -7.85 34.20 -8.10
CA SER A 485 -6.54 33.54 -7.99
C SER A 485 -6.20 32.57 -9.13
N GLY A 486 -6.69 32.83 -10.34
CA GLY A 486 -6.38 32.00 -11.52
C GLY A 486 -4.90 32.03 -11.96
N GLU A 487 -4.09 32.95 -11.43
CA GLU A 487 -2.69 33.11 -11.84
C GLU A 487 -1.66 32.45 -10.90
N GLN A 488 -2.01 32.08 -9.66
CA GLN A 488 -1.05 31.44 -8.73
C GLN A 488 -0.99 29.90 -8.82
N ALA A 489 -1.97 29.26 -9.47
CA ALA A 489 -2.00 27.80 -9.62
C ALA A 489 -1.20 27.28 -10.83
N ILE A 490 -0.70 28.18 -11.69
CA ILE A 490 0.02 27.83 -12.93
C ILE A 490 1.55 27.80 -12.72
N GLU A 491 2.04 28.33 -11.59
CA GLU A 491 3.47 28.41 -11.25
C GLU A 491 3.98 27.28 -10.33
N ARG A 492 3.09 26.47 -9.75
CA ARG A 492 3.42 25.27 -8.96
C ARG A 492 3.05 24.01 -9.75
#